data_AF-A0A813VKI5-F1
#
_entry.id   AF-A0A813VKI5-F1
#
_cell.length_a   1.000
_cell.length_b   1.000
_cell.length_c   1.000
_cell.angle_alpha   90.00
_cell.angle_beta   90.00
_cell.angle_gamma   90.00
#
_symmetry.space_group_name_H-M   'P 1'
#
loop_
_entity.id
_entity.type
_entity.pdbx_description
1 polymer ?
#
loop_
_entity_poly.entity_id
_entity_poly.type
_entity_poly.pdbx_seq_one_letter_code
_entity_poly.pdbx_strand_id
1 'polypeptide(L)'
;MPGIRLFGRRFGFASDDLTIPSLIDIFIRFPSLIAFIVFRVKDVKESWGCNSAIFYRGYFYPLLSCYISIILTQTFIVYFSLKGTPVTNVHPRRFIPYLIYIRLLLIIADISVNIVGLIIIVKAFYSCGIFLKTTIIVSIALSWMVFTGISIMFLLFVDLSGFLSPEKKWELRLKFIFCCGRPYGNENSSIRNIITTLNSLFEDEQFDYVPSDLAAGLILLQQEDVYERRSLNITKIPPIELLKEGHQYATLEYLLTAQSPVLLYANFMGAFHRAPFFVAADKEKKAIIISIRGTLSPADILTDINAVEIAVKTETLGTGYCHSGMHLAASFIIEDIGNKLDEYFLKYPDYTLVCCGYSLGAGVAAILSILYKSKYPSVKCYGIGMPGSVMSRNLALKTEDFIFSFIVDVDLITRASLSSLEYLRNRIVTALNTCHKSKLTVLTKTLFKTAIKSQRTFYDDQQTIHSAVTQHEIVSMPSEDETTSTTHMIQSPSVIFSQSERLVLPGTIVHLYSTDSITFYTQKISYNARLANYDEFFNIIVHPRMMIDHFPSSYKTGLQDCVENYERGRLRLMMAEAINTPVNTLQTLNNQCF
;
A
#
# COMPACT_ATOMS: atom_id res chain seq x y z
N MET A 1 9.76 8.33 17.90
CA MET A 1 9.85 9.16 19.15
C MET A 1 9.63 8.25 20.36
N PRO A 2 10.06 8.57 21.60
CA PRO A 2 9.59 7.77 22.74
C PRO A 2 8.08 7.93 22.87
N GLY A 3 7.35 6.81 22.90
CA GLY A 3 5.91 6.80 23.16
C GLY A 3 5.53 7.57 24.43
N ILE A 4 4.34 8.18 24.45
CA ILE A 4 3.89 8.98 25.60
C ILE A 4 3.78 8.10 26.85
N ARG A 5 4.23 8.61 28.00
CA ARG A 5 3.96 7.99 29.29
C ARG A 5 2.72 8.59 29.96
N LEU A 6 1.70 7.80 30.19
CA LEU A 6 0.50 8.16 30.96
C LEU A 6 0.30 7.15 32.09
N PHE A 7 -0.10 7.60 33.28
CA PHE A 7 -0.33 6.72 34.44
C PHE A 7 0.83 5.76 34.76
N GLY A 8 2.07 6.18 34.51
CA GLY A 8 3.26 5.33 34.71
C GLY A 8 3.47 4.24 33.63
N ARG A 9 2.60 4.15 32.62
CA ARG A 9 2.71 3.21 31.49
C ARG A 9 3.11 3.95 30.21
N ARG A 10 3.92 3.31 29.35
CA ARG A 10 4.30 3.83 28.02
C ARG A 10 3.26 3.38 26.99
N PHE A 11 2.78 4.30 26.17
CA PHE A 11 1.81 4.05 25.11
C PHE A 11 2.50 4.17 23.74
N GLY A 12 2.10 3.34 22.78
CA GLY A 12 2.68 3.27 21.42
C GLY A 12 2.23 4.38 20.45
N PHE A 13 1.72 5.51 20.97
CA PHE A 13 1.39 6.69 20.17
C PHE A 13 2.22 7.89 20.62
N ALA A 14 2.59 8.76 19.68
CA ALA A 14 3.39 9.94 19.96
C ALA A 14 2.52 11.15 20.31
N SER A 15 3.15 12.14 20.94
CA SER A 15 2.49 13.40 21.29
C SER A 15 1.95 14.15 20.07
N ASP A 16 2.57 13.98 18.91
CA ASP A 16 2.14 14.61 17.66
C ASP A 16 0.97 13.90 16.95
N ASP A 17 0.73 12.61 17.21
CA ASP A 17 -0.45 11.91 16.67
C ASP A 17 -1.76 12.51 17.14
N LEU A 18 -1.74 13.14 18.32
CA LEU A 18 -2.91 13.76 18.91
C LEU A 18 -3.41 14.95 18.08
N THR A 19 -2.56 15.51 17.21
CA THR A 19 -2.92 16.68 16.38
C THR A 19 -4.12 16.39 15.48
N ILE A 20 -4.13 15.28 14.74
CA ILE A 20 -5.18 15.00 13.76
C ILE A 20 -6.53 14.74 14.44
N PRO A 21 -6.64 13.83 15.44
CA PRO A 21 -7.87 13.65 16.19
C PRO A 21 -8.35 14.93 16.88
N SER A 22 -7.43 15.75 17.39
CA SER A 22 -7.78 17.03 18.00
C SER A 22 -8.30 18.06 16.99
N LEU A 23 -7.73 18.11 15.77
CA LEU A 23 -8.24 18.96 14.69
C LEU A 23 -9.63 18.50 14.24
N ILE A 24 -9.83 17.21 14.02
CA ILE A 24 -11.13 16.64 13.64
C ILE A 24 -12.20 17.00 14.69
N ASP A 25 -11.91 16.83 15.97
CA ASP A 25 -12.82 17.18 17.07
C ASP A 25 -13.14 18.69 17.07
N ILE A 26 -12.14 19.57 16.83
CA ILE A 26 -12.37 21.01 16.68
C ILE A 26 -13.29 21.30 15.48
N PHE A 27 -13.00 20.73 14.31
CA PHE A 27 -13.79 20.96 13.08
C PHE A 27 -15.25 20.54 13.23
N ILE A 28 -15.52 19.52 14.05
CA ILE A 28 -16.87 19.00 14.31
C ILE A 28 -17.58 19.83 15.38
N ARG A 29 -16.90 20.19 16.48
CA ARG A 29 -17.52 20.87 17.63
C ARG A 29 -17.62 22.38 17.48
N PHE A 30 -16.71 23.02 16.74
CA PHE A 30 -16.68 24.48 16.58
C PHE A 30 -17.92 25.03 15.84
N PRO A 31 -18.38 24.47 14.71
CA PRO A 31 -19.61 24.90 14.06
C PRO A 31 -20.84 24.72 14.97
N SER A 32 -20.88 23.62 15.72
CA SER A 32 -21.96 23.31 16.66
C SER A 32 -21.99 24.31 17.82
N LEU A 33 -20.83 24.70 18.35
CA LEU A 33 -20.69 25.75 19.36
C LEU A 33 -21.27 27.09 18.86
N ILE A 34 -20.88 27.51 17.64
CA ILE A 34 -21.40 28.75 17.03
C ILE A 34 -22.91 28.66 16.87
N ALA A 35 -23.43 27.55 16.33
CA ALA A 35 -24.86 27.35 16.15
C ALA A 35 -25.60 27.49 17.48
N PHE A 36 -25.14 26.82 18.55
CA PHE A 36 -25.77 26.91 19.87
C PHE A 36 -25.79 28.34 20.42
N ILE A 37 -24.70 29.10 20.26
CA ILE A 37 -24.64 30.51 20.69
C ILE A 37 -25.61 31.38 19.88
N VAL A 38 -25.60 31.28 18.55
CA VAL A 38 -26.45 32.08 17.65
C VAL A 38 -27.92 31.82 17.93
N PHE A 39 -28.31 30.55 18.03
CA PHE A 39 -29.70 30.19 18.33
C PHE A 39 -30.11 30.66 19.72
N ARG A 40 -29.24 30.57 20.74
CA ARG A 40 -29.55 31.11 22.07
C ARG A 40 -29.81 32.61 22.04
N VAL A 41 -29.00 33.39 21.32
CA VAL A 41 -29.18 34.85 21.20
C VAL A 41 -30.51 35.20 20.50
N LYS A 42 -30.95 34.38 19.54
CA LYS A 42 -32.26 34.54 18.89
C LYS A 42 -33.42 34.18 19.82
N ASP A 43 -33.33 33.04 20.52
CA ASP A 43 -34.36 32.52 21.43
C ASP A 43 -34.62 33.43 22.66
N VAL A 44 -33.58 34.11 23.17
CA VAL A 44 -33.72 35.13 24.24
C VAL A 44 -34.65 36.28 23.84
N LYS A 45 -34.68 36.64 22.55
CA LYS A 45 -35.52 37.75 22.07
C LYS A 45 -36.99 37.38 21.95
N GLU A 46 -37.33 36.09 21.92
CA GLU A 46 -38.69 35.61 21.63
C GLU A 46 -39.46 35.05 22.84
N SER A 47 -38.81 34.76 23.99
CA SER A 47 -39.51 34.14 25.14
C SER A 47 -39.26 34.83 26.49
N TRP A 48 -40.25 35.62 26.94
CA TRP A 48 -40.36 36.13 28.32
C TRP A 48 -41.44 35.38 29.08
N GLY A 49 -41.33 34.04 29.14
CA GLY A 49 -42.28 33.22 29.88
C GLY A 49 -41.81 31.78 30.09
N CYS A 50 -41.89 31.34 31.36
CA CYS A 50 -41.86 29.95 31.83
C CYS A 50 -40.50 29.31 32.16
N ASN A 51 -40.57 28.19 32.91
CA ASN A 51 -39.54 27.34 33.57
C ASN A 51 -38.28 26.95 32.76
N SER A 52 -38.08 27.48 31.57
CA SER A 52 -36.93 27.29 30.70
C SER A 52 -35.62 27.78 31.33
N ALA A 53 -35.66 28.79 32.20
CA ALA A 53 -34.48 29.33 32.87
C ALA A 53 -33.70 28.29 33.68
N ILE A 54 -34.38 27.34 34.32
CA ILE A 54 -33.75 26.26 35.10
C ILE A 54 -33.04 25.27 34.17
N PHE A 55 -33.67 24.90 33.05
CA PHE A 55 -33.06 24.01 32.06
C PHE A 55 -31.87 24.66 31.33
N TYR A 56 -31.98 25.95 30.98
CA TYR A 56 -30.88 26.69 30.39
C TYR A 56 -29.71 26.88 31.39
N ARG A 57 -30.00 27.15 32.67
CA ARG A 57 -28.97 27.26 33.71
C ARG A 57 -28.33 25.92 34.09
N GLY A 58 -29.13 24.86 34.17
CA GLY A 58 -28.71 23.53 34.62
C GLY A 58 -28.06 22.67 33.53
N TYR A 59 -28.31 22.93 32.25
CA TYR A 59 -27.77 22.12 31.16
C TYR A 59 -27.04 22.94 30.09
N PHE A 60 -27.66 24.00 29.57
CA PHE A 60 -27.11 24.70 28.40
C PHE A 60 -25.79 25.44 28.69
N TYR A 61 -25.67 26.17 29.80
CA TYR A 61 -24.39 26.81 30.15
C TYR A 61 -23.28 25.82 30.54
N PRO A 62 -23.55 24.75 31.32
CA PRO A 62 -22.59 23.67 31.52
C PRO A 62 -22.11 23.03 30.20
N LEU A 63 -23.02 22.79 29.25
CA LEU A 63 -22.69 22.28 27.92
C LEU A 63 -21.76 23.24 27.16
N LEU A 64 -22.12 24.52 27.12
CA LEU A 64 -21.33 25.55 26.45
C LEU A 64 -19.93 25.66 27.05
N SER A 65 -19.85 25.67 28.39
CA SER A 65 -18.58 25.69 29.11
C SER A 65 -17.73 24.46 28.82
N CYS A 66 -18.34 23.26 28.73
CA CYS A 66 -17.62 22.04 28.35
C CYS A 66 -17.08 22.15 26.93
N TYR A 67 -17.88 22.57 25.95
CA TYR A 67 -17.45 22.70 24.56
C TYR A 67 -16.31 23.71 24.38
N ILE A 68 -16.39 24.86 25.05
CA ILE A 68 -15.32 25.86 25.04
C ILE A 68 -14.04 25.29 25.64
N SER A 69 -14.12 24.66 26.82
CA SER A 69 -12.97 24.05 27.48
C SER A 69 -12.34 22.92 26.66
N ILE A 70 -13.16 22.10 25.99
CA ILE A 70 -12.71 21.05 25.08
C ILE A 70 -11.96 21.70 23.91
N ILE A 71 -12.59 22.63 23.17
CA ILE A 71 -11.97 23.27 22.00
C ILE A 71 -10.66 23.98 22.36
N LEU A 72 -10.61 24.67 23.51
CA LEU A 72 -9.39 25.31 24.00
C LEU A 72 -8.31 24.28 24.29
N THR A 73 -8.64 23.21 25.02
CA THR A 73 -7.69 22.13 25.34
C THR A 73 -7.19 21.45 24.06
N GLN A 74 -8.06 21.17 23.09
CA GLN A 74 -7.67 20.62 21.79
C GLN A 74 -6.75 21.57 21.02
N THR A 75 -7.05 22.87 21.04
CA THR A 75 -6.21 23.89 20.40
C THR A 75 -4.81 23.92 21.02
N PHE A 76 -4.72 23.82 22.35
CA PHE A 76 -3.43 23.71 23.05
C PHE A 76 -2.71 22.40 22.73
N ILE A 77 -3.42 21.27 22.68
CA ILE A 77 -2.84 19.98 22.27
C ILE A 77 -2.24 20.14 20.88
N VAL A 78 -3.01 20.59 19.89
CA VAL A 78 -2.53 20.88 18.52
C VAL A 78 -1.30 21.80 18.56
N TYR A 79 -1.37 22.92 19.29
CA TYR A 79 -0.25 23.87 19.35
C TYR A 79 1.05 23.26 19.90
N PHE A 80 0.98 22.51 21.00
CA PHE A 80 2.17 21.90 21.60
C PHE A 80 2.64 20.67 20.84
N SER A 81 1.72 19.84 20.34
CA SER A 81 1.98 18.64 19.54
C SER A 81 2.80 18.95 18.29
N LEU A 82 2.64 20.16 17.74
CA LEU A 82 3.30 20.60 16.52
C LEU A 82 4.66 21.28 16.73
N LYS A 83 5.08 21.52 17.97
CA LYS A 83 6.39 22.11 18.28
C LYS A 83 7.51 21.09 18.34
N GLY A 84 8.73 21.56 18.04
CA GLY A 84 9.96 20.76 18.09
C GLY A 84 10.23 19.95 16.82
N THR A 85 11.29 19.15 16.83
CA THR A 85 11.67 18.26 15.71
C THR A 85 11.20 16.82 16.00
N PRO A 86 11.15 15.93 14.98
CA PRO A 86 10.77 14.54 15.13
C PRO A 86 11.58 13.80 16.21
N VAL A 87 12.91 13.91 16.21
CA VAL A 87 13.76 13.08 17.10
C VAL A 87 14.59 13.92 18.08
N THR A 88 15.13 15.06 17.63
CA THR A 88 16.21 15.76 18.35
C THR A 88 15.75 16.82 19.37
N ASN A 89 14.56 17.40 19.20
CA ASN A 89 14.04 18.48 20.05
C ASN A 89 12.61 18.16 20.48
N VAL A 90 12.50 17.33 21.53
CA VAL A 90 11.23 16.85 22.09
C VAL A 90 10.71 17.71 23.26
N HIS A 91 11.57 18.54 23.86
CA HIS A 91 11.27 19.30 25.07
C HIS A 91 10.02 20.21 25.00
N PRO A 92 9.69 20.86 23.86
CA PRO A 92 8.46 21.65 23.72
C PRO A 92 7.16 20.85 23.97
N ARG A 93 7.19 19.52 23.84
CA ARG A 93 6.04 18.62 24.00
C ARG A 93 5.85 18.10 25.43
N ARG A 94 6.66 18.56 26.40
CA ARG A 94 6.58 18.14 27.81
C ARG A 94 5.24 18.39 28.49
N PHE A 95 4.45 19.33 27.97
CA PHE A 95 3.13 19.68 28.49
C PHE A 95 2.00 18.76 28.00
N ILE A 96 2.25 17.95 26.97
CA ILE A 96 1.23 17.09 26.36
C ILE A 96 0.62 16.07 27.35
N PRO A 97 1.40 15.36 28.20
CA PRO A 97 0.82 14.46 29.19
C PRO A 97 -0.21 15.15 30.12
N TYR A 98 0.08 16.38 30.56
CA TYR A 98 -0.82 17.16 31.40
C TYR A 98 -2.12 17.53 30.67
N LEU A 99 -2.02 17.95 29.40
CA LEU A 99 -3.18 18.26 28.58
C LEU A 99 -4.05 17.03 28.29
N ILE A 100 -3.45 15.83 28.20
CA ILE A 100 -4.20 14.57 28.06
C ILE A 100 -5.00 14.27 29.35
N TYR A 101 -4.43 14.47 30.53
CA TYR A 101 -5.17 14.29 31.79
C TYR A 101 -6.36 15.27 31.89
N ILE A 102 -6.15 16.54 31.50
CA ILE A 102 -7.23 17.54 31.44
C ILE A 102 -8.30 17.08 30.43
N ARG A 103 -7.90 16.58 29.26
CA ARG A 103 -8.84 16.04 28.26
C ARG A 103 -9.65 14.86 28.78
N LEU A 104 -9.03 13.92 29.50
CA LEU A 104 -9.75 12.79 30.10
C LEU A 104 -10.80 13.26 31.11
N LEU A 105 -10.48 14.26 31.93
CA LEU A 105 -11.45 14.86 32.85
C LEU A 105 -12.59 15.58 32.12
N LEU A 106 -12.28 16.29 31.03
CA LEU A 106 -13.29 16.95 30.20
C LEU A 106 -14.21 15.95 29.48
N ILE A 107 -13.71 14.77 29.10
CA ILE A 107 -14.54 13.69 28.54
C ILE A 107 -15.57 13.22 29.60
N ILE A 108 -15.15 13.04 30.85
CA ILE A 108 -16.06 12.66 31.94
C ILE A 108 -17.11 13.76 32.19
N ALA A 109 -16.69 15.03 32.14
CA ALA A 109 -17.62 16.17 32.26
C ALA A 109 -18.62 16.22 31.10
N ASP A 110 -18.18 16.02 29.85
CA ASP A 110 -19.04 15.97 28.66
C ASP A 110 -20.06 14.84 28.76
N ILE A 111 -19.65 13.64 29.18
CA ILE A 111 -20.55 12.50 29.43
C ILE A 111 -21.59 12.87 30.50
N SER A 112 -21.16 13.49 31.61
CA SER A 112 -22.05 13.89 32.71
C SER A 112 -23.11 14.89 32.26
N VAL A 113 -22.72 15.91 31.49
CA VAL A 113 -23.66 16.88 30.92
C VAL A 113 -24.63 16.19 29.95
N ASN A 114 -24.16 15.32 29.08
CA ASN A 114 -25.03 14.58 28.15
C ASN A 114 -26.02 13.65 28.87
N ILE A 115 -25.65 13.04 30.00
CA ILE A 115 -26.57 12.26 30.85
C ILE A 115 -27.69 13.15 31.38
N VAL A 116 -27.36 14.35 31.87
CA VAL A 116 -28.36 15.34 32.31
C VAL A 116 -29.29 15.73 31.15
N GLY A 117 -28.73 15.96 29.96
CA GLY A 117 -29.50 16.25 28.74
C GLY A 117 -30.47 15.12 28.38
N LEU A 118 -30.02 13.87 28.46
CA LEU A 118 -30.86 12.69 28.23
C LEU A 118 -32.00 12.60 29.25
N ILE A 119 -31.73 12.84 30.54
CA ILE A 119 -32.77 12.87 31.58
C ILE A 119 -33.82 13.95 31.29
N ILE A 120 -33.38 15.14 30.83
CA ILE A 120 -34.29 16.24 30.45
C ILE A 120 -35.16 15.83 29.25
N ILE A 121 -34.58 15.21 28.22
CA ILE A 121 -35.32 14.67 27.08
C ILE A 121 -36.37 13.66 27.55
N VAL A 122 -36.02 12.70 28.40
CA VAL A 122 -36.93 11.63 28.82
C VAL A 122 -38.04 12.14 29.73
N LYS A 123 -37.73 13.02 30.69
CA LYS A 123 -38.70 13.47 31.72
C LYS A 123 -39.54 14.67 31.31
N ALA A 124 -39.04 15.53 30.42
CA ALA A 124 -39.66 16.81 30.09
C ALA A 124 -39.80 17.02 28.57
N PHE A 125 -39.88 15.93 27.79
CA PHE A 125 -39.87 15.97 26.33
C PHE A 125 -40.89 16.97 25.77
N TYR A 126 -42.15 16.91 26.20
CA TYR A 126 -43.21 17.78 25.63
C TYR A 126 -43.12 19.24 26.08
N SER A 127 -42.34 19.53 27.12
CA SER A 127 -42.23 20.87 27.73
C SER A 127 -41.04 21.68 27.22
N CYS A 128 -40.10 21.06 26.50
CA CYS A 128 -38.93 21.76 25.97
C CYS A 128 -39.17 22.30 24.55
N GLY A 129 -38.66 23.51 24.30
CA GLY A 129 -38.62 24.10 22.95
C GLY A 129 -37.80 23.25 21.98
N ILE A 130 -38.12 23.33 20.69
CA ILE A 130 -37.47 22.55 19.64
C ILE A 130 -35.95 22.77 19.60
N PHE A 131 -35.51 24.00 19.87
CA PHE A 131 -34.10 24.37 19.96
C PHE A 131 -33.34 23.54 21.01
N LEU A 132 -33.83 23.53 22.26
CA LEU A 132 -33.16 22.80 23.35
C LEU A 132 -33.08 21.29 23.05
N LYS A 133 -34.14 20.72 22.46
CA LYS A 133 -34.15 19.31 22.02
C LYS A 133 -33.09 19.04 20.95
N THR A 134 -33.05 19.85 19.90
CA THR A 134 -32.08 19.70 18.82
C THR A 134 -30.66 19.84 19.35
N THR A 135 -30.39 20.81 20.23
CA THR A 135 -29.08 20.96 20.89
C THR A 135 -28.68 19.73 21.69
N ILE A 136 -29.59 19.15 22.49
CA ILE A 136 -29.29 17.94 23.27
C ILE A 136 -28.99 16.76 22.34
N ILE A 137 -29.81 16.53 21.31
CA ILE A 137 -29.63 15.42 20.36
C ILE A 137 -28.30 15.54 19.60
N VAL A 138 -28.01 16.72 19.06
CA VAL A 138 -26.75 16.97 18.36
C VAL A 138 -25.55 16.77 19.30
N SER A 139 -25.63 17.28 20.53
CA SER A 139 -24.55 17.10 21.52
C SER A 139 -24.28 15.63 21.81
N ILE A 140 -25.33 14.84 22.06
CA ILE A 140 -25.21 13.40 22.32
C ILE A 140 -24.57 12.70 21.12
N ALA A 141 -25.04 12.97 19.90
CA ALA A 141 -24.51 12.36 18.68
C ALA A 141 -23.00 12.66 18.49
N LEU A 142 -22.59 13.90 18.69
CA LEU A 142 -21.18 14.30 18.60
C LEU A 142 -20.31 13.62 19.67
N SER A 143 -20.78 13.57 20.92
CA SER A 143 -20.04 12.90 22.00
C SER A 143 -19.89 11.40 21.76
N TRP A 144 -20.92 10.73 21.23
CA TRP A 144 -20.83 9.30 20.86
C TRP A 144 -19.86 9.06 19.71
N MET A 145 -19.86 9.90 18.67
CA MET A 145 -18.91 9.77 17.56
C MET A 145 -17.45 9.92 18.02
N VAL A 146 -17.17 10.85 18.94
CA VAL A 146 -15.83 11.02 19.50
C VAL A 146 -15.45 9.83 20.38
N PHE A 147 -16.38 9.33 21.21
CA PHE A 147 -16.15 8.17 22.05
C PHE A 147 -15.84 6.92 21.22
N THR A 148 -16.65 6.60 20.21
CA THR A 148 -16.42 5.44 19.34
C THR A 148 -15.10 5.55 18.60
N GLY A 149 -14.74 6.73 18.09
CA GLY A 149 -13.44 6.96 17.46
C GLY A 149 -12.25 6.69 18.38
N ILE A 150 -12.32 7.17 19.63
CA ILE A 150 -11.27 6.91 20.64
C ILE A 150 -11.24 5.43 21.03
N SER A 151 -12.40 4.79 21.21
CA SER A 151 -12.48 3.36 21.54
C SER A 151 -11.90 2.47 20.45
N ILE A 152 -12.16 2.79 19.17
CA ILE A 152 -11.58 2.06 18.02
C ILE A 152 -10.06 2.23 18.00
N MET A 153 -9.56 3.46 18.16
CA MET A 153 -8.10 3.72 18.26
C MET A 153 -7.47 2.94 19.42
N PHE A 154 -8.14 2.90 20.56
CA PHE A 154 -7.63 2.21 21.75
C PHE A 154 -7.62 0.69 21.58
N LEU A 155 -8.68 0.10 21.00
CA LEU A 155 -8.76 -1.33 20.69
C LEU A 155 -7.70 -1.77 19.67
N LEU A 156 -7.40 -0.92 18.68
CA LEU A 156 -6.42 -1.24 17.63
C LEU A 156 -4.97 -1.12 18.11
N PHE A 157 -4.67 -0.12 18.95
CA PHE A 157 -3.30 0.31 19.20
C PHE A 157 -2.83 0.17 20.65
N VAL A 158 -3.72 -0.06 21.62
CA VAL A 158 -3.36 -0.10 23.05
C VAL A 158 -3.68 -1.43 23.70
N ASP A 159 -2.64 -2.09 24.19
CA ASP A 159 -2.78 -3.21 25.12
C ASP A 159 -2.98 -2.71 26.56
N LEU A 160 -4.20 -2.80 27.09
CA LEU A 160 -4.49 -2.44 28.49
C LEU A 160 -3.94 -3.44 29.51
N SER A 161 -3.81 -4.69 29.12
CA SER A 161 -3.39 -5.74 30.03
C SER A 161 -1.89 -5.62 30.31
N GLY A 162 -1.09 -5.23 29.31
CA GLY A 162 0.37 -5.22 29.40
C GLY A 162 0.99 -6.61 29.54
N PHE A 163 0.18 -7.67 29.45
CA PHE A 163 0.57 -9.06 29.60
C PHE A 163 0.52 -9.85 28.30
N LEU A 164 0.02 -9.25 27.20
CA LEU A 164 0.01 -9.94 25.91
C LEU A 164 1.42 -9.97 25.33
N SER A 165 1.86 -11.17 24.97
CA SER A 165 3.05 -11.33 24.14
C SER A 165 2.83 -10.62 22.80
N PRO A 166 3.91 -10.14 22.15
CA PRO A 166 3.78 -9.39 20.90
C PRO A 166 3.07 -10.17 19.78
N GLU A 167 3.28 -11.49 19.73
CA GLU A 167 2.62 -12.40 18.80
C GLU A 167 1.10 -12.36 18.97
N LYS A 168 0.63 -12.35 20.22
CA LYS A 168 -0.80 -12.36 20.52
C LYS A 168 -1.46 -11.01 20.25
N LYS A 169 -0.70 -9.91 20.29
CA LYS A 169 -1.19 -8.59 19.87
C LYS A 169 -1.45 -8.55 18.37
N TRP A 170 -0.52 -9.06 17.56
CA TRP A 170 -0.72 -9.15 16.11
C TRP A 170 -1.82 -10.13 15.74
N GLU A 171 -1.94 -11.26 16.43
CA GLU A 171 -3.07 -12.17 16.24
C GLU A 171 -4.43 -11.48 16.44
N LEU A 172 -4.58 -10.68 17.51
CA LEU A 172 -5.79 -9.91 17.77
C LEU A 172 -6.04 -8.81 16.72
N ARG A 173 -4.98 -8.10 16.29
CA ARG A 173 -5.06 -7.08 15.24
C ARG A 173 -5.50 -7.67 13.91
N LEU A 174 -4.91 -8.78 13.50
CA LEU A 174 -5.27 -9.49 12.26
C LEU A 174 -6.71 -10.00 12.33
N LYS A 175 -7.13 -10.57 13.47
CA LYS A 175 -8.53 -10.99 13.67
C LYS A 175 -9.53 -9.83 13.58
N PHE A 176 -9.18 -8.67 14.13
CA PHE A 176 -10.03 -7.48 14.08
C PHE A 176 -10.07 -6.85 12.69
N ILE A 177 -8.92 -6.68 12.03
CA ILE A 177 -8.83 -6.09 10.67
C ILE A 177 -9.56 -6.97 9.65
N PHE A 178 -9.52 -8.29 9.82
CA PHE A 178 -10.07 -9.27 8.89
C PHE A 178 -11.34 -9.95 9.41
N CYS A 179 -12.20 -9.17 10.11
CA CYS A 179 -13.32 -9.52 11.00
C CYS A 179 -14.38 -10.57 10.55
N CYS A 180 -14.17 -11.34 9.48
CA CYS A 180 -15.06 -12.42 9.02
C CYS A 180 -14.35 -13.76 8.76
N GLY A 181 -13.10 -13.95 9.20
CA GLY A 181 -12.40 -15.23 9.07
C GLY A 181 -12.97 -16.30 9.99
N ARG A 182 -13.49 -17.40 9.40
CA ARG A 182 -13.74 -18.69 10.08
C ARG A 182 -12.59 -19.04 11.04
N PRO A 183 -12.80 -19.92 12.05
CA PRO A 183 -11.70 -20.43 12.86
C PRO A 183 -10.57 -20.87 11.93
N TYR A 184 -9.46 -20.14 11.96
CA TYR A 184 -8.26 -20.54 11.27
C TYR A 184 -7.90 -21.90 11.86
N GLY A 185 -8.02 -22.95 11.04
CA GLY A 185 -7.79 -24.32 11.46
C GLY A 185 -6.43 -24.45 12.11
N ASN A 186 -6.25 -25.48 12.92
CA ASN A 186 -5.09 -25.80 13.76
C ASN A 186 -3.70 -25.84 13.06
N GLU A 187 -3.57 -25.44 11.79
CA GLU A 187 -2.32 -25.30 11.05
C GLU A 187 -1.57 -24.02 11.47
N ASN A 188 -0.99 -24.10 12.66
CA ASN A 188 -0.32 -23.04 13.39
C ASN A 188 1.00 -22.52 12.78
N SER A 189 1.44 -22.95 11.60
CA SER A 189 2.75 -22.56 11.04
C SER A 189 2.71 -21.28 10.20
N SER A 190 1.82 -21.17 9.20
CA SER A 190 1.80 -20.01 8.29
C SER A 190 1.38 -18.70 8.97
N ILE A 191 0.39 -18.74 9.86
CA ILE A 191 0.00 -17.56 10.65
C ILE A 191 1.13 -17.14 11.59
N ARG A 192 1.84 -18.12 12.16
CA ARG A 192 2.99 -17.84 13.03
C ARG A 192 4.13 -17.21 12.24
N ASN A 193 4.40 -17.67 11.01
CA ASN A 193 5.35 -17.03 10.09
C ASN A 193 4.95 -15.58 9.79
N ILE A 194 3.69 -15.32 9.43
CA ILE A 194 3.16 -13.97 9.20
C ILE A 194 3.39 -13.08 10.42
N ILE A 195 3.04 -13.57 11.61
CA ILE A 195 3.23 -12.83 12.85
C ILE A 195 4.71 -12.58 13.12
N THR A 196 5.59 -13.56 12.91
CA THR A 196 7.04 -13.39 13.05
C THR A 196 7.59 -12.33 12.07
N THR A 197 7.14 -12.34 10.82
CA THR A 197 7.51 -11.33 9.81
C THR A 197 6.99 -9.93 10.18
N LEU A 198 5.77 -9.82 10.68
CA LEU A 198 5.22 -8.53 11.13
C LEU A 198 5.92 -8.02 12.38
N ASN A 199 6.25 -8.91 13.33
CA ASN A 199 7.04 -8.57 14.51
C ASN A 199 8.43 -8.08 14.11
N SER A 200 9.14 -8.78 13.22
CA SER A 200 10.49 -8.35 12.83
C SER A 200 10.51 -7.02 12.05
N LEU A 201 9.47 -6.74 11.27
CA LEU A 201 9.36 -5.49 10.53
C LEU A 201 9.07 -4.30 11.44
N PHE A 202 8.18 -4.47 12.43
CA PHE A 202 7.57 -3.36 13.18
C PHE A 202 7.91 -3.31 14.69
N GLU A 203 8.42 -4.39 15.27
CA GLU A 203 8.79 -4.50 16.68
C GLU A 203 10.30 -4.73 16.83
N ASP A 204 11.07 -3.75 16.38
CA ASP A 204 12.48 -3.63 16.75
C ASP A 204 12.56 -2.87 18.08
N GLU A 205 13.13 -3.47 19.13
CA GLU A 205 13.18 -2.91 20.49
C GLU A 205 13.84 -1.51 20.55
N GLN A 206 14.54 -1.10 19.49
CA GLN A 206 15.21 0.19 19.38
C GLN A 206 14.34 1.33 18.81
N PHE A 207 13.25 1.05 18.09
CA PHE A 207 12.49 2.10 17.38
C PHE A 207 10.97 1.97 17.54
N ASP A 208 10.40 2.77 18.46
CA ASP A 208 8.95 3.02 18.54
C ASP A 208 8.51 3.85 17.30
N TYR A 209 8.16 3.18 16.20
CA TYR A 209 7.51 3.86 15.09
C TYR A 209 6.07 4.17 15.43
N VAL A 210 5.71 5.41 15.16
CA VAL A 210 4.37 5.93 15.31
C VAL A 210 3.85 6.28 13.91
N PRO A 211 2.54 6.14 13.61
CA PRO A 211 2.03 6.39 12.26
C PRO A 211 2.44 7.74 11.65
N SER A 212 2.57 8.79 12.47
CA SER A 212 3.05 10.11 12.03
C SER A 212 4.54 10.14 11.64
N ASP A 213 5.40 9.33 12.28
CA ASP A 213 6.82 9.18 11.95
C ASP A 213 6.95 8.55 10.55
N LEU A 214 6.18 7.48 10.29
CA LEU A 214 6.11 6.83 8.98
C LEU A 214 5.66 7.83 7.90
N ALA A 215 4.59 8.59 8.15
CA ALA A 215 4.09 9.59 7.21
C ALA A 215 5.12 10.69 6.90
N ALA A 216 5.79 11.22 7.94
CA ALA A 216 6.83 12.23 7.76
C ALA A 216 8.05 11.67 7.00
N GLY A 217 8.47 10.44 7.32
CA GLY A 217 9.54 9.74 6.63
C GLY A 217 9.24 9.53 5.15
N LEU A 218 8.06 9.02 4.81
CA LEU A 218 7.62 8.85 3.42
C LEU A 218 7.60 10.18 2.66
N ILE A 219 7.16 11.28 3.27
CA ILE A 219 7.21 12.60 2.64
C ILE A 219 8.64 13.07 2.36
N LEU A 220 9.58 12.80 3.28
CA LEU A 220 10.98 13.14 3.08
C LEU A 220 11.58 12.32 1.94
N LEU A 221 11.36 11.01 1.94
CA LEU A 221 11.83 10.10 0.87
C LEU A 221 11.21 10.43 -0.48
N GLN A 222 9.94 10.84 -0.52
CA GLN A 222 9.30 11.27 -1.75
C GLN A 222 10.04 12.43 -2.44
N GLN A 223 10.65 13.34 -1.67
CA GLN A 223 11.41 14.45 -2.25
C GLN A 223 12.75 13.99 -2.82
N GLU A 224 13.35 12.96 -2.23
CA GLU A 224 14.60 12.32 -2.67
C GLU A 224 14.37 11.52 -3.96
N ASP A 225 13.35 10.65 -3.95
CA ASP A 225 13.02 9.72 -5.05
C ASP A 225 12.59 10.42 -6.35
N VAL A 226 12.06 11.65 -6.27
CA VAL A 226 11.71 12.45 -7.46
C VAL A 226 12.93 12.75 -8.35
N TYR A 227 14.14 12.79 -7.78
CA TYR A 227 15.37 13.05 -8.54
C TYR A 227 15.90 11.80 -9.25
N GLU A 228 15.83 10.62 -8.63
CA GLU A 228 16.36 9.37 -9.19
C GLU A 228 15.58 8.89 -10.43
N ARG A 229 14.30 9.25 -10.55
CA ARG A 229 13.45 8.83 -11.69
C ARG A 229 13.95 9.33 -13.06
N ARG A 230 14.82 10.36 -13.10
CA ARG A 230 15.26 11.01 -14.35
C ARG A 230 16.39 10.29 -15.09
N SER A 231 17.03 9.28 -14.48
CA SER A 231 18.17 8.56 -15.06
C SER A 231 17.82 7.14 -15.48
N LEU A 232 16.77 6.95 -16.29
CA LEU A 232 16.46 5.66 -16.88
C LEU A 232 17.32 5.42 -18.13
N ASN A 233 18.31 4.52 -18.03
CA ASN A 233 19.07 4.07 -19.19
C ASN A 233 18.20 3.14 -20.05
N ILE A 234 17.74 3.64 -21.21
CA ILE A 234 16.97 2.84 -22.17
C ILE A 234 17.95 1.97 -22.95
N THR A 235 17.96 0.66 -22.67
CA THR A 235 18.89 -0.29 -23.29
C THR A 235 18.23 -1.23 -24.29
N LYS A 236 16.98 -1.66 -24.06
CA LYS A 236 16.27 -2.64 -24.91
C LYS A 236 14.76 -2.38 -24.96
N ILE A 237 14.18 -2.49 -26.16
CA ILE A 237 12.74 -2.30 -26.42
C ILE A 237 12.08 -3.69 -26.58
N PRO A 238 10.92 -3.96 -25.96
CA PRO A 238 10.21 -5.22 -26.12
C PRO A 238 9.60 -5.37 -27.54
N PRO A 239 9.42 -6.61 -28.04
CA PRO A 239 8.65 -6.86 -29.26
C PRO A 239 7.21 -6.35 -29.15
N ILE A 240 6.65 -5.86 -30.26
CA ILE A 240 5.26 -5.35 -30.28
C ILE A 240 4.24 -6.46 -30.03
N GLU A 241 4.52 -7.69 -30.47
CA GLU A 241 3.67 -8.86 -30.23
C GLU A 241 3.50 -9.10 -28.73
N LEU A 242 4.58 -8.97 -27.95
CA LEU A 242 4.55 -9.12 -26.50
C LEU A 242 3.71 -8.01 -25.83
N LEU A 243 3.78 -6.78 -26.32
CA LEU A 243 2.93 -5.69 -25.81
C LEU A 243 1.45 -5.91 -26.14
N LYS A 244 1.14 -6.42 -27.33
CA LYS A 244 -0.23 -6.78 -27.73
C LYS A 244 -0.80 -7.92 -26.89
N GLU A 245 -0.01 -8.97 -26.66
CA GLU A 245 -0.39 -10.08 -25.77
C GLU A 245 -0.57 -9.59 -24.32
N GLY A 246 0.34 -8.75 -23.81
CA GLY A 246 0.21 -8.13 -22.50
C GLY A 246 -1.09 -7.33 -22.35
N HIS A 247 -1.41 -6.47 -23.33
CA HIS A 247 -2.65 -5.68 -23.34
C HIS A 247 -3.90 -6.57 -23.31
N GLN A 248 -3.88 -7.65 -24.10
CA GLN A 248 -4.96 -8.61 -24.20
C GLN A 248 -5.22 -9.31 -22.86
N TYR A 249 -4.19 -9.86 -22.21
CA TYR A 249 -4.35 -10.56 -20.94
C TYR A 249 -4.54 -9.63 -19.73
N ALA A 250 -4.14 -8.35 -19.84
CA ALA A 250 -4.45 -7.34 -18.83
C ALA A 250 -5.93 -6.90 -18.86
N THR A 251 -6.62 -7.09 -19.97
CA THR A 251 -8.02 -6.70 -20.14
C THR A 251 -8.91 -7.94 -20.13
N LEU A 252 -9.41 -8.32 -18.94
CA LEU A 252 -10.42 -9.39 -18.81
C LEU A 252 -11.63 -9.21 -19.75
N GLU A 253 -11.85 -7.98 -20.20
CA GLU A 253 -12.82 -7.60 -21.23
C GLU A 253 -12.69 -8.45 -22.50
N TYR A 254 -11.48 -8.78 -22.97
CA TYR A 254 -11.30 -9.70 -24.11
C TYR A 254 -11.92 -11.08 -23.83
N LEU A 255 -11.70 -11.63 -22.62
CA LEU A 255 -12.23 -12.93 -22.23
C LEU A 255 -13.76 -12.93 -22.05
N LEU A 256 -14.37 -11.77 -21.83
CA LEU A 256 -15.80 -11.61 -21.58
C LEU A 256 -16.60 -11.12 -22.80
N THR A 257 -15.96 -10.47 -23.76
CA THR A 257 -16.63 -9.83 -24.92
C THR A 257 -16.39 -10.54 -26.25
N ALA A 258 -15.36 -11.39 -26.36
CA ALA A 258 -15.12 -12.17 -27.57
C ALA A 258 -16.09 -13.36 -27.68
N GLN A 259 -16.48 -13.71 -28.91
CA GLN A 259 -17.18 -14.98 -29.22
C GLN A 259 -16.30 -16.23 -28.93
N SER A 260 -15.01 -16.02 -28.68
CA SER A 260 -13.98 -16.99 -28.32
C SER A 260 -13.17 -16.39 -27.17
N PRO A 261 -13.52 -16.69 -25.92
CA PRO A 261 -13.17 -17.98 -25.35
C PRO A 261 -14.34 -18.74 -24.68
N VAL A 262 -14.30 -20.07 -24.78
CA VAL A 262 -15.30 -20.96 -24.17
C VAL A 262 -14.88 -21.28 -22.74
N LEU A 263 -15.68 -20.89 -21.75
CA LEU A 263 -15.45 -21.27 -20.35
C LEU A 263 -15.55 -22.80 -20.20
N LEU A 264 -14.47 -23.42 -19.73
CA LEU A 264 -14.39 -24.86 -19.48
C LEU A 264 -14.63 -25.20 -18.02
N TYR A 265 -14.09 -24.39 -17.11
CA TYR A 265 -14.17 -24.59 -15.67
C TYR A 265 -14.03 -23.28 -14.91
N ALA A 266 -14.66 -23.16 -13.74
CA ALA A 266 -14.43 -22.04 -12.83
C ALA A 266 -14.54 -22.50 -11.39
N ASN A 267 -13.59 -22.06 -10.55
CA ASN A 267 -13.62 -22.24 -9.12
C ASN A 267 -13.60 -20.88 -8.42
N PHE A 268 -14.68 -20.58 -7.72
CA PHE A 268 -14.87 -19.30 -7.01
C PHE A 268 -14.56 -19.40 -5.51
N MET A 269 -14.04 -20.54 -5.03
CA MET A 269 -13.72 -20.72 -3.62
C MET A 269 -12.47 -19.91 -3.23
N GLY A 270 -12.69 -18.72 -2.68
CA GLY A 270 -11.63 -17.91 -2.06
C GLY A 270 -11.45 -18.28 -0.60
N ALA A 271 -10.25 -18.72 -0.23
CA ALA A 271 -9.83 -18.93 1.15
C ALA A 271 -8.31 -18.77 1.29
N PHE A 272 -7.77 -18.89 2.50
CA PHE A 272 -6.32 -18.80 2.73
C PHE A 272 -5.62 -19.90 1.93
N HIS A 273 -4.62 -19.51 1.12
CA HIS A 273 -3.95 -20.38 0.13
C HIS A 273 -4.86 -21.00 -0.94
N ARG A 274 -6.06 -20.45 -1.17
CA ARG A 274 -6.99 -20.91 -2.23
C ARG A 274 -7.41 -19.74 -3.09
N ALA A 275 -6.67 -19.53 -4.17
CA ALA A 275 -6.95 -18.47 -5.13
C ALA A 275 -8.10 -18.89 -6.07
N PRO A 276 -9.15 -18.06 -6.24
CA PRO A 276 -10.16 -18.29 -7.27
C PRO A 276 -9.56 -18.20 -8.67
N PHE A 277 -10.05 -19.03 -9.58
CA PHE A 277 -9.55 -19.09 -10.97
C PHE A 277 -10.59 -19.66 -11.91
N PHE A 278 -10.37 -19.47 -13.21
CA PHE A 278 -11.14 -20.14 -14.25
C PHE A 278 -10.25 -20.65 -15.37
N VAL A 279 -10.77 -21.62 -16.12
CA VAL A 279 -10.14 -22.22 -17.30
C VAL A 279 -11.04 -21.96 -18.50
N ALA A 280 -10.47 -21.43 -19.58
CA ALA A 280 -11.18 -21.17 -20.82
C ALA A 280 -10.38 -21.61 -22.05
N ALA A 281 -11.05 -22.05 -23.11
CA ALA A 281 -10.44 -22.35 -24.39
C ALA A 281 -10.61 -21.19 -25.37
N ASP A 282 -9.51 -20.56 -25.76
CA ASP A 282 -9.44 -19.57 -26.83
C ASP A 282 -9.16 -20.29 -28.17
N LYS A 283 -10.14 -20.25 -29.08
CA LYS A 283 -10.05 -20.90 -30.39
C LYS A 283 -9.21 -20.11 -31.38
N GLU A 284 -9.19 -18.78 -31.27
CA GLU A 284 -8.43 -17.92 -32.19
C GLU A 284 -6.93 -18.08 -31.95
N LYS A 285 -6.54 -18.12 -30.67
CA LYS A 285 -5.14 -18.26 -30.26
C LYS A 285 -4.70 -19.71 -30.11
N LYS A 286 -5.62 -20.68 -30.23
CA LYS A 286 -5.39 -22.09 -29.90
C LYS A 286 -4.72 -22.23 -28.53
N ALA A 287 -5.38 -21.68 -27.50
CA ALA A 287 -4.84 -21.65 -26.15
C ALA A 287 -5.86 -22.13 -25.11
N ILE A 288 -5.40 -22.92 -24.13
CA ILE A 288 -6.15 -23.18 -22.90
C ILE A 288 -5.62 -22.20 -21.86
N ILE A 289 -6.48 -21.28 -21.42
CA ILE A 289 -6.12 -20.18 -20.53
C ILE A 289 -6.57 -20.52 -19.11
N ILE A 290 -5.64 -20.51 -18.16
CA ILE A 290 -5.92 -20.51 -16.72
C ILE A 290 -5.74 -19.08 -16.23
N SER A 291 -6.85 -18.42 -15.88
CA SER A 291 -6.83 -17.05 -15.36
C SER A 291 -7.06 -17.07 -13.85
N ILE A 292 -6.10 -16.52 -13.10
CA ILE A 292 -6.08 -16.54 -11.63
C ILE A 292 -6.37 -15.14 -11.11
N ARG A 293 -7.33 -15.05 -10.19
CA ARG A 293 -7.76 -13.80 -9.55
C ARG A 293 -6.69 -13.30 -8.58
N GLY A 294 -6.46 -11.98 -8.57
CA GLY A 294 -5.64 -11.30 -7.56
C GLY A 294 -6.39 -11.01 -6.25
N THR A 295 -5.73 -10.25 -5.37
CA THR A 295 -6.20 -9.95 -4.01
C THR A 295 -7.51 -9.17 -4.00
N LEU A 296 -8.57 -9.79 -3.50
CA LEU A 296 -9.89 -9.16 -3.35
C LEU A 296 -10.62 -9.62 -2.07
N SER A 297 -9.92 -10.35 -1.19
CA SER A 297 -10.41 -10.80 0.10
C SER A 297 -9.32 -10.70 1.19
N PRO A 298 -9.71 -10.64 2.48
CA PRO A 298 -8.77 -10.74 3.60
C PRO A 298 -7.83 -11.95 3.55
N ALA A 299 -8.29 -13.08 3.02
CA ALA A 299 -7.52 -14.30 2.93
C ALA A 299 -6.41 -14.22 1.86
N ASP A 300 -6.64 -13.44 0.81
CA ASP A 300 -5.64 -13.16 -0.23
C ASP A 300 -4.51 -12.30 0.37
N ILE A 301 -4.84 -11.31 1.20
CA ILE A 301 -3.85 -10.49 1.91
C ILE A 301 -2.97 -11.34 2.84
N LEU A 302 -3.56 -12.31 3.54
CA LEU A 302 -2.76 -13.23 4.37
C LEU A 302 -1.84 -14.10 3.50
N THR A 303 -2.28 -14.48 2.30
CA THR A 303 -1.46 -15.23 1.34
C THR A 303 -0.28 -14.38 0.84
N ASP A 304 -0.50 -13.08 0.60
CA ASP A 304 0.55 -12.11 0.24
C ASP A 304 1.59 -11.91 1.36
N ILE A 305 1.17 -11.96 2.63
CA ILE A 305 2.09 -11.72 3.77
C ILE A 305 2.89 -12.98 4.14
N ASN A 306 2.48 -14.19 3.73
CA ASN A 306 3.22 -15.42 3.97
C ASN A 306 4.44 -15.56 3.02
N ALA A 307 5.37 -14.61 3.13
CA ALA A 307 6.50 -14.38 2.25
C ALA A 307 7.77 -15.19 2.61
N VAL A 308 7.61 -16.26 3.38
CA VAL A 308 8.68 -17.23 3.61
C VAL A 308 8.98 -17.97 2.30
N GLU A 309 10.25 -18.20 2.02
CA GLU A 309 10.67 -18.97 0.87
C GLU A 309 10.42 -20.48 1.07
N ILE A 310 9.96 -21.15 0.01
CA ILE A 310 9.85 -22.61 -0.03
C ILE A 310 10.68 -23.14 -1.19
N ALA A 311 11.46 -24.19 -0.93
CA ALA A 311 12.22 -24.88 -1.96
C ALA A 311 11.27 -25.58 -2.94
N VAL A 312 11.46 -25.31 -4.23
CA VAL A 312 10.75 -25.95 -5.33
C VAL A 312 11.77 -26.67 -6.20
N LYS A 313 11.54 -27.97 -6.39
CA LYS A 313 12.35 -28.80 -7.29
C LYS A 313 11.51 -29.15 -8.51
N THR A 314 12.01 -28.79 -9.68
CA THR A 314 11.42 -29.16 -10.96
C THR A 314 12.41 -30.00 -11.75
N GLU A 315 11.89 -30.95 -12.54
CA GLU A 315 12.73 -31.79 -13.39
C GLU A 315 13.43 -30.99 -14.48
N THR A 316 12.75 -29.98 -15.04
CA THR A 316 13.23 -29.20 -16.19
C THR A 316 14.07 -27.98 -15.78
N LEU A 317 13.72 -27.30 -14.69
CA LEU A 317 14.37 -26.04 -14.28
C LEU A 317 15.31 -26.22 -13.08
N GLY A 318 15.36 -27.43 -12.48
CA GLY A 318 16.17 -27.75 -11.32
C GLY A 318 15.57 -27.23 -10.01
N THR A 319 16.43 -26.98 -9.03
CA THR A 319 16.04 -26.51 -7.69
C THR A 319 16.13 -24.99 -7.59
N GLY A 320 15.11 -24.36 -6.99
CA GLY A 320 15.09 -22.95 -6.61
C GLY A 320 14.12 -22.72 -5.46
N TYR A 321 13.82 -21.46 -5.16
CA TYR A 321 12.88 -21.08 -4.11
C TYR A 321 11.73 -20.26 -4.68
N CYS A 322 10.56 -20.36 -4.07
CA CYS A 322 9.36 -19.60 -4.41
C CYS A 322 8.71 -19.05 -3.15
N HIS A 323 7.83 -18.07 -3.31
CA HIS A 323 7.01 -17.54 -2.22
C HIS A 323 6.04 -18.61 -1.70
N SER A 324 6.10 -18.94 -0.40
CA SER A 324 5.33 -20.03 0.21
C SER A 324 3.82 -19.88 0.00
N GLY A 325 3.24 -18.71 0.31
CA GLY A 325 1.81 -18.48 0.12
C GLY A 325 1.33 -18.71 -1.33
N MET A 326 2.06 -18.17 -2.31
CA MET A 326 1.74 -18.32 -3.73
C MET A 326 1.96 -19.76 -4.24
N HIS A 327 2.98 -20.45 -3.73
CA HIS A 327 3.22 -21.85 -4.05
C HIS A 327 2.08 -22.74 -3.55
N LEU A 328 1.62 -22.55 -2.31
CA LEU A 328 0.49 -23.31 -1.76
C LEU A 328 -0.80 -23.06 -2.56
N ALA A 329 -1.03 -21.82 -2.99
CA ALA A 329 -2.15 -21.49 -3.88
C ALA A 329 -2.03 -22.16 -5.26
N ALA A 330 -0.82 -22.22 -5.85
CA ALA A 330 -0.59 -22.92 -7.11
C ALA A 330 -0.81 -24.44 -6.97
N SER A 331 -0.34 -25.04 -5.88
CA SER A 331 -0.54 -26.46 -5.59
C SER A 331 -2.02 -26.81 -5.45
N PHE A 332 -2.82 -25.96 -4.78
CA PHE A 332 -4.27 -26.12 -4.70
C PHE A 332 -4.93 -26.13 -6.09
N ILE A 333 -4.51 -25.25 -7.00
CA ILE A 333 -5.04 -25.23 -8.37
C ILE A 333 -4.70 -26.54 -9.09
N ILE A 334 -3.46 -27.02 -8.97
CA ILE A 334 -3.04 -28.30 -9.57
C ILE A 334 -3.90 -29.46 -9.07
N GLU A 335 -4.19 -29.52 -7.78
CA GLU A 335 -5.06 -30.54 -7.20
C GLU A 335 -6.51 -30.45 -7.71
N ASP A 336 -7.04 -29.24 -7.88
CA ASP A 336 -8.43 -29.01 -8.28
C ASP A 336 -8.72 -29.28 -9.77
N ILE A 337 -7.77 -28.92 -10.67
CA ILE A 337 -7.93 -29.09 -12.12
C ILE A 337 -7.06 -30.14 -12.77
N GLY A 338 -6.09 -30.76 -12.06
CA GLY A 338 -5.08 -31.64 -12.67
C GLY A 338 -5.64 -32.67 -13.65
N ASN A 339 -6.63 -33.48 -13.24
CA ASN A 339 -7.25 -34.50 -14.09
C ASN A 339 -8.09 -33.90 -15.23
N LYS A 340 -8.82 -32.80 -14.95
CA LYS A 340 -9.67 -32.13 -15.95
C LYS A 340 -8.84 -31.47 -17.04
N LEU A 341 -7.66 -30.95 -16.68
CA LEU A 341 -6.76 -30.31 -17.61
C LEU A 341 -6.29 -31.30 -18.69
N ASP A 342 -6.01 -32.55 -18.29
CA ASP A 342 -5.64 -33.63 -19.23
C ASP A 342 -6.78 -33.95 -20.19
N GLU A 343 -8.03 -34.01 -19.70
CA GLU A 343 -9.22 -34.18 -20.55
C GLU A 343 -9.38 -33.02 -21.55
N TYR A 344 -9.08 -31.78 -21.15
CA TYR A 344 -9.13 -30.64 -22.04
C TYR A 344 -8.06 -30.71 -23.12
N PHE A 345 -6.83 -31.14 -22.80
CA PHE A 345 -5.78 -31.32 -23.81
C PHE A 345 -6.04 -32.52 -24.74
N LEU A 346 -6.77 -33.55 -24.30
CA LEU A 346 -7.26 -34.59 -25.20
C LEU A 346 -8.26 -34.04 -26.23
N LYS A 347 -9.09 -33.06 -25.85
CA LYS A 347 -10.04 -32.40 -26.74
C LYS A 347 -9.40 -31.32 -27.63
N TYR A 348 -8.33 -30.68 -27.15
CA TYR A 348 -7.64 -29.58 -27.80
C TYR A 348 -6.12 -29.86 -27.88
N PRO A 349 -5.69 -30.88 -28.66
CA PRO A 349 -4.29 -31.36 -28.63
C PRO A 349 -3.28 -30.34 -29.17
N ASP A 350 -3.69 -29.49 -30.11
CA ASP A 350 -2.82 -28.47 -30.71
C ASP A 350 -2.74 -27.17 -29.88
N TYR A 351 -3.38 -27.13 -28.71
CA TYR A 351 -3.49 -25.89 -27.94
C TYR A 351 -2.29 -25.72 -27.01
N THR A 352 -1.93 -24.46 -26.75
CA THR A 352 -0.89 -24.11 -25.78
C THR A 352 -1.50 -23.77 -24.42
N LEU A 353 -0.87 -24.20 -23.33
CA LEU A 353 -1.27 -23.77 -21.99
C LEU A 353 -0.83 -22.31 -21.75
N VAL A 354 -1.75 -21.46 -21.33
CA VAL A 354 -1.47 -20.08 -20.95
C VAL A 354 -1.96 -19.84 -19.54
N CYS A 355 -1.05 -19.52 -18.63
CA CYS A 355 -1.40 -19.03 -17.29
C CYS A 355 -1.38 -17.50 -17.31
N CYS A 356 -2.39 -16.87 -16.74
CA CYS A 356 -2.37 -15.42 -16.58
C CYS A 356 -3.00 -15.00 -15.25
N GLY A 357 -2.63 -13.82 -14.79
CA GLY A 357 -3.15 -13.29 -13.56
C GLY A 357 -2.71 -11.86 -13.33
N TYR A 358 -3.32 -11.26 -12.32
CA TYR A 358 -3.03 -9.90 -11.88
C TYR A 358 -2.67 -9.89 -10.40
N SER A 359 -1.67 -9.08 -10.01
CA SER A 359 -1.22 -8.95 -8.61
C SER A 359 -0.85 -10.33 -8.02
N LEU A 360 -1.36 -10.71 -6.85
CA LEU A 360 -1.18 -12.07 -6.27
C LEU A 360 -1.39 -13.19 -7.31
N GLY A 361 -2.46 -13.09 -8.12
CA GLY A 361 -2.78 -14.09 -9.14
C GLY A 361 -1.71 -14.22 -10.22
N ALA A 362 -0.96 -13.15 -10.52
CA ALA A 362 0.18 -13.19 -11.43
C ALA A 362 1.34 -14.00 -10.86
N GLY A 363 1.62 -13.86 -9.56
CA GLY A 363 2.66 -14.63 -8.87
C GLY A 363 2.29 -16.11 -8.79
N VAL A 364 1.03 -16.42 -8.48
CA VAL A 364 0.50 -17.80 -8.51
C VAL A 364 0.57 -18.37 -9.92
N ALA A 365 0.20 -17.62 -10.96
CA ALA A 365 0.28 -18.04 -12.37
C ALA A 365 1.72 -18.36 -12.80
N ALA A 366 2.70 -17.57 -12.34
CA ALA A 366 4.11 -17.79 -12.64
C ALA A 366 4.61 -19.10 -12.01
N ILE A 367 4.32 -19.33 -10.71
CA ILE A 367 4.70 -20.58 -10.03
C ILE A 367 3.96 -21.78 -10.63
N LEU A 368 2.67 -21.65 -10.95
CA LEU A 368 1.89 -22.69 -11.61
C LEU A 368 2.52 -23.09 -12.97
N SER A 369 3.00 -22.12 -13.73
CA SER A 369 3.66 -22.37 -15.03
C SER A 369 4.98 -23.12 -14.89
N ILE A 370 5.75 -22.84 -13.83
CA ILE A 370 6.96 -23.58 -13.48
C ILE A 370 6.64 -25.03 -13.14
N LEU A 371 5.63 -25.25 -12.30
CA LEU A 371 5.20 -26.59 -11.88
C LEU A 371 4.67 -27.41 -13.07
N TYR A 372 4.01 -26.77 -14.03
CA TYR A 372 3.53 -27.42 -15.25
C TYR A 372 4.55 -27.52 -16.38
N LYS A 373 5.73 -26.89 -16.29
CA LYS A 373 6.70 -26.84 -17.39
C LYS A 373 7.16 -28.23 -17.88
N SER A 374 7.30 -29.21 -16.98
CA SER A 374 7.66 -30.59 -17.36
C SER A 374 6.55 -31.27 -18.19
N LYS A 375 5.29 -31.08 -17.78
CA LYS A 375 4.12 -31.70 -18.43
C LYS A 375 3.68 -30.97 -19.71
N TYR A 376 3.79 -29.64 -19.72
CA TYR A 376 3.38 -28.76 -20.80
C TYR A 376 4.57 -27.85 -21.20
N PRO A 377 5.53 -28.33 -22.02
CA PRO A 377 6.76 -27.60 -22.31
C PRO A 377 6.55 -26.23 -22.98
N SER A 378 5.46 -26.07 -23.73
CA SER A 378 5.08 -24.83 -24.42
C SER A 378 4.30 -23.84 -23.55
N VAL A 379 4.08 -24.14 -22.26
CA VAL A 379 3.34 -23.25 -21.34
C VAL A 379 3.89 -21.84 -21.37
N LYS A 380 3.00 -20.84 -21.41
CA LYS A 380 3.33 -19.42 -21.27
C LYS A 380 2.65 -18.80 -20.05
N CYS A 381 3.26 -17.78 -19.48
CA CYS A 381 2.71 -17.00 -18.38
C CYS A 381 2.71 -15.50 -18.68
N TYR A 382 1.57 -14.84 -18.51
CA TYR A 382 1.45 -13.38 -18.59
C TYR A 382 1.00 -12.84 -17.23
N GLY A 383 1.96 -12.28 -16.49
CA GLY A 383 1.74 -11.72 -15.16
C GLY A 383 1.66 -10.20 -15.18
N ILE A 384 0.53 -9.66 -14.75
CA ILE A 384 0.27 -8.22 -14.72
C ILE A 384 0.41 -7.70 -13.29
N GLY A 385 1.28 -6.72 -13.04
CA GLY A 385 1.49 -6.17 -11.70
C GLY A 385 1.95 -7.22 -10.69
N MET A 386 2.82 -8.13 -11.14
CA MET A 386 3.28 -9.25 -10.31
C MET A 386 4.06 -8.75 -9.08
N PRO A 387 3.90 -9.36 -7.89
CA PRO A 387 4.66 -8.98 -6.71
C PRO A 387 6.18 -9.09 -6.90
N GLY A 388 6.94 -8.23 -6.23
CA GLY A 388 8.41 -8.18 -6.35
C GLY A 388 9.17 -9.42 -5.86
N SER A 389 8.49 -10.34 -5.18
CA SER A 389 9.07 -11.44 -4.40
C SER A 389 8.45 -12.79 -4.73
N VAL A 390 8.53 -13.25 -5.99
CA VAL A 390 7.89 -14.51 -6.41
C VAL A 390 8.82 -15.71 -6.29
N MET A 391 10.07 -15.61 -6.77
CA MET A 391 11.01 -16.73 -6.79
C MET A 391 12.47 -16.31 -6.74
N SER A 392 13.36 -17.24 -6.40
CA SER A 392 14.79 -16.98 -6.33
C SER A 392 15.38 -16.60 -7.71
N ARG A 393 16.45 -15.81 -7.69
CA ARG A 393 17.07 -15.28 -8.91
C ARG A 393 17.53 -16.37 -9.88
N ASN A 394 18.06 -17.47 -9.35
CA ASN A 394 18.52 -18.61 -10.16
C ASN A 394 17.36 -19.31 -10.89
N LEU A 395 16.14 -19.28 -10.34
CA LEU A 395 14.96 -19.84 -10.98
C LEU A 395 14.35 -18.83 -11.97
N ALA A 396 14.25 -17.55 -11.58
CA ALA A 396 13.74 -16.48 -12.42
C ALA A 396 14.44 -16.41 -13.80
N LEU A 397 15.78 -16.48 -13.81
CA LEU A 397 16.58 -16.46 -15.05
C LEU A 397 16.25 -17.62 -16.02
N LYS A 398 15.79 -18.76 -15.50
CA LYS A 398 15.43 -19.93 -16.33
C LYS A 398 14.01 -19.85 -16.89
N THR A 399 13.30 -18.76 -16.64
CA THR A 399 11.91 -18.57 -17.05
C THR A 399 11.71 -17.44 -18.06
N GLU A 400 12.79 -16.83 -18.54
CA GLU A 400 12.76 -15.68 -19.46
C GLU A 400 12.05 -15.97 -20.78
N ASP A 401 12.09 -17.22 -21.24
CA ASP A 401 11.50 -17.67 -22.49
C ASP A 401 9.97 -17.84 -22.44
N PHE A 402 9.39 -18.01 -21.25
CA PHE A 402 7.98 -18.35 -21.11
C PHE A 402 7.18 -17.60 -20.05
N ILE A 403 7.82 -16.82 -19.17
CA ILE A 403 7.15 -15.96 -18.20
C ILE A 403 7.40 -14.49 -18.56
N PHE A 404 6.32 -13.71 -18.63
CA PHE A 404 6.35 -12.29 -18.98
C PHE A 404 5.71 -11.48 -17.86
N SER A 405 6.49 -10.59 -17.25
CA SER A 405 6.09 -9.76 -16.10
C SER A 405 5.93 -8.31 -16.53
N PHE A 406 4.70 -7.78 -16.49
CA PHE A 406 4.41 -6.40 -16.88
C PHE A 406 4.33 -5.50 -15.64
N ILE A 407 4.99 -4.35 -15.71
CA ILE A 407 5.13 -3.39 -14.60
C ILE A 407 4.85 -1.98 -15.09
N VAL A 408 4.06 -1.21 -14.35
CA VAL A 408 3.82 0.22 -14.63
C VAL A 408 4.59 1.08 -13.64
N ASP A 409 5.43 1.96 -14.16
CA ASP A 409 6.15 3.02 -13.45
C ASP A 409 6.74 2.59 -12.08
N VAL A 410 6.14 3.10 -11.01
CA VAL A 410 6.62 2.99 -9.63
C VAL A 410 5.65 2.17 -8.80
N ASP A 411 4.95 1.22 -9.44
CA ASP A 411 4.04 0.28 -8.77
C ASP A 411 4.73 -0.35 -7.55
N LEU A 412 4.16 -0.06 -6.37
CA LEU A 412 4.63 -0.54 -5.08
C LEU A 412 4.71 -2.07 -5.03
N ILE A 413 3.69 -2.76 -5.55
CA ILE A 413 3.54 -4.21 -5.38
C ILE A 413 4.64 -4.95 -6.12
N THR A 414 5.01 -4.45 -7.31
CA THR A 414 6.12 -4.99 -8.11
C THR A 414 7.48 -4.81 -7.46
N ARG A 415 7.56 -3.95 -6.43
CA ARG A 415 8.76 -3.69 -5.63
C ARG A 415 8.65 -4.23 -4.21
N ALA A 416 7.52 -4.86 -3.86
CA ALA A 416 7.25 -5.35 -2.53
C ALA A 416 7.94 -6.70 -2.30
N SER A 417 8.81 -6.71 -1.30
CA SER A 417 9.49 -7.87 -0.75
C SER A 417 9.80 -7.57 0.71
N LEU A 418 10.11 -8.60 1.48
CA LEU A 418 10.50 -8.43 2.88
C LEU A 418 11.76 -7.54 3.00
N SER A 419 12.78 -7.83 2.19
CA SER A 419 14.02 -7.07 2.14
C SER A 419 13.82 -5.62 1.68
N SER A 420 12.92 -5.35 0.74
CA SER A 420 12.65 -3.98 0.27
C SER A 420 11.85 -3.15 1.27
N LEU A 421 10.97 -3.79 2.05
CA LEU A 421 10.28 -3.15 3.18
C LEU A 421 11.25 -2.81 4.30
N GLU A 422 12.18 -3.71 4.63
CA GLU A 422 13.26 -3.44 5.58
C GLU A 422 14.16 -2.29 5.12
N TYR A 423 14.53 -2.29 3.84
CA TYR A 423 15.32 -1.22 3.24
C TYR A 423 14.57 0.12 3.29
N LEU A 424 13.27 0.14 2.96
CA LEU A 424 12.42 1.32 3.07
C LEU A 424 12.34 1.83 4.51
N ARG A 425 12.16 0.93 5.48
CA ARG A 425 12.16 1.26 6.91
C ARG A 425 13.47 1.94 7.30
N ASN A 426 14.62 1.38 6.93
CA ASN A 426 15.92 1.94 7.24
C ASN A 426 16.11 3.34 6.61
N ARG A 427 15.67 3.53 5.36
CA ARG A 427 15.66 4.85 4.70
C ARG A 427 14.80 5.86 5.44
N ILE A 428 13.61 5.47 5.89
CA ILE A 428 12.72 6.31 6.71
C ILE A 428 13.42 6.75 7.99
N VAL A 429 14.08 5.83 8.70
CA VAL A 429 14.83 6.14 9.93
C VAL A 429 15.92 7.16 9.66
N THR A 430 16.73 6.92 8.63
CA THR A 430 17.82 7.83 8.25
C THR A 430 17.29 9.22 7.90
N ALA A 431 16.22 9.30 7.12
CA ALA A 431 15.58 10.56 6.75
C ALA A 431 15.02 11.31 7.98
N LEU A 432 14.41 10.59 8.93
CA LEU A 432 13.89 11.20 10.16
C LEU A 432 15.00 11.69 11.10
N ASN A 433 16.10 10.96 11.21
CA ASN A 433 17.24 11.30 12.07
C ASN A 433 18.01 12.51 11.54
N THR A 434 18.10 12.66 10.22
CA THR A 434 18.77 13.79 9.54
C THR A 434 17.86 15.01 9.37
N CYS A 435 16.56 14.89 9.64
CA CYS A 435 15.61 16.00 9.47
C CYS A 435 15.64 16.98 10.64
N HIS A 436 16.06 18.21 10.36
CA HIS A 436 16.08 19.33 11.32
C HIS A 436 14.79 20.16 11.36
N LYS A 437 13.76 19.81 10.55
CA LYS A 437 12.49 20.54 10.48
C LYS A 437 11.45 19.94 11.43
N SER A 438 10.45 20.72 11.84
CA SER A 438 9.32 20.17 12.60
C SER A 438 8.45 19.26 11.72
N LYS A 439 7.86 18.22 12.31
CA LYS A 439 6.91 17.32 11.61
C LYS A 439 5.78 18.10 10.96
N LEU A 440 5.23 19.10 11.64
CA LEU A 440 4.21 19.97 11.06
C LEU A 440 4.71 20.60 9.77
N THR A 441 5.94 21.13 9.78
CA THR A 441 6.51 21.78 8.60
C THR A 441 6.65 20.80 7.45
N VAL A 442 7.09 19.57 7.72
CA VAL A 442 7.21 18.51 6.71
C VAL A 442 5.84 18.12 6.15
N LEU A 443 4.87 17.86 7.03
CA LEU A 443 3.51 17.43 6.68
C LEU A 443 2.74 18.55 5.94
N THR A 444 2.73 19.76 6.49
CA THR A 444 1.94 20.88 5.94
C THR A 444 2.55 21.53 4.72
N LYS A 445 3.88 21.74 4.66
CA LYS A 445 4.49 22.36 3.47
C LYS A 445 4.39 21.44 2.25
N THR A 446 4.42 20.12 2.43
CA THR A 446 4.21 19.18 1.33
C THR A 446 2.76 19.22 0.85
N LEU A 447 1.79 19.17 1.77
CA LEU A 447 0.36 19.33 1.42
C LEU A 447 0.07 20.67 0.73
N PHE A 448 0.64 21.78 1.21
CA PHE A 448 0.50 23.11 0.60
C PHE A 448 1.22 23.23 -0.75
N LYS A 449 2.40 22.62 -0.93
CA LYS A 449 3.14 22.65 -2.22
C LYS A 449 2.47 21.78 -3.29
N THR A 450 1.95 20.61 -2.91
CA THR A 450 1.13 19.76 -3.79
C THR A 450 -0.13 20.49 -4.24
N ALA A 451 -0.71 21.34 -3.38
CA ALA A 451 -1.87 22.16 -3.71
C ALA A 451 -1.55 23.39 -4.59
N ILE A 452 -0.36 24.01 -4.46
CA ILE A 452 -0.04 25.33 -5.06
C ILE A 452 0.84 25.25 -6.33
N LYS A 453 1.20 24.07 -6.83
CA LYS A 453 1.90 23.89 -8.12
C LYS A 453 3.23 24.68 -8.23
N SER A 454 3.96 24.84 -7.12
CA SER A 454 5.23 25.59 -7.08
C SER A 454 6.43 24.65 -6.96
N GLN A 455 7.15 24.48 -8.08
CA GLN A 455 8.41 23.75 -8.23
C GLN A 455 9.63 24.55 -7.73
N ARG A 456 9.57 25.17 -6.54
CA ARG A 456 10.80 25.67 -5.88
C ARG A 456 11.09 24.86 -4.62
N THR A 457 12.20 24.13 -4.71
CA THR A 457 12.75 23.13 -3.80
C THR A 457 13.27 23.76 -2.51
N PHE A 458 13.40 22.95 -1.46
CA PHE A 458 13.90 23.36 -0.14
C PHE A 458 15.37 22.93 0.06
N TYR A 459 16.13 22.85 -1.04
CA TYR A 459 17.48 22.32 -1.10
C TYR A 459 18.41 23.29 -1.83
N ASP A 460 18.42 24.55 -1.40
CA ASP A 460 19.50 25.49 -1.75
C ASP A 460 20.59 25.54 -0.64
N ASP A 461 20.38 24.87 0.50
CA ASP A 461 21.25 24.99 1.69
C ASP A 461 22.04 23.72 2.06
N GLN A 462 22.01 22.64 1.26
CA GLN A 462 22.74 21.39 1.60
C GLN A 462 23.78 20.92 0.58
N GLN A 463 24.22 21.82 -0.30
CA GLN A 463 25.28 21.54 -1.28
C GLN A 463 26.66 21.27 -0.66
N THR A 464 26.80 21.25 0.67
CA THR A 464 28.07 21.07 1.37
C THR A 464 28.30 19.65 1.95
N ILE A 465 27.32 18.74 1.92
CA ILE A 465 27.46 17.41 2.58
C ILE A 465 27.66 16.26 1.58
N HIS A 466 27.29 16.45 0.30
CA HIS A 466 27.37 15.38 -0.70
C HIS A 466 28.79 15.04 -1.17
N SER A 467 29.80 15.77 -0.70
CA SER A 467 31.22 15.46 -0.96
C SER A 467 31.87 14.55 0.10
N ALA A 468 31.16 14.20 1.19
CA ALA A 468 31.74 13.45 2.31
C ALA A 468 31.24 12.00 2.46
N VAL A 469 30.18 11.59 1.77
CA VAL A 469 29.56 10.25 1.93
C VAL A 469 29.99 9.26 0.85
N THR A 470 30.55 9.73 -0.26
CA THR A 470 30.97 8.87 -1.39
C THR A 470 32.34 8.19 -1.23
N GLN A 471 33.00 8.28 -0.06
CA GLN A 471 34.34 7.72 0.15
C GLN A 471 34.44 6.57 1.18
N HIS A 472 33.36 6.19 1.87
CA HIS A 472 33.39 5.04 2.76
C HIS A 472 32.17 4.15 2.57
N GLU A 473 32.25 3.26 1.57
CA GLU A 473 31.74 1.87 1.58
C GLU A 473 31.95 1.23 0.21
N ILE A 474 33.20 0.97 -0.14
CA ILE A 474 33.55 -0.14 -1.03
C ILE A 474 34.02 -1.25 -0.08
N VAL A 475 33.09 -2.06 0.42
CA VAL A 475 33.47 -3.29 1.11
C VAL A 475 33.72 -4.34 0.03
N SER A 476 35.00 -4.51 -0.27
CA SER A 476 35.53 -5.66 -1.00
C SER A 476 35.29 -6.95 -0.20
N MET A 477 34.79 -7.97 -0.90
CA MET A 477 34.64 -9.36 -0.43
C MET A 477 35.96 -9.91 0.15
N PRO A 478 35.98 -10.51 1.36
CA PRO A 478 37.09 -11.33 1.82
C PRO A 478 36.88 -12.80 1.41
N SER A 479 37.97 -13.38 0.94
CA SER A 479 38.20 -14.80 0.66
C SER A 479 38.11 -15.68 1.91
N GLU A 480 37.78 -16.96 1.68
CA GLU A 480 37.86 -18.07 2.62
C GLU A 480 39.22 -18.13 3.35
N ASP A 481 39.20 -18.21 4.68
CA ASP A 481 40.08 -19.09 5.46
C ASP A 481 39.66 -19.12 6.95
N GLU A 482 39.87 -20.29 7.55
CA GLU A 482 39.39 -20.78 8.85
C GLU A 482 39.94 -20.03 10.09
N THR A 483 39.16 -19.94 11.18
CA THR A 483 39.40 -20.70 12.44
C THR A 483 38.50 -20.23 13.60
N THR A 484 38.07 -21.21 14.38
CA THR A 484 37.20 -21.20 15.57
C THR A 484 37.62 -20.26 16.70
N SER A 485 36.63 -19.59 17.33
CA SER A 485 36.57 -19.41 18.80
C SER A 485 35.16 -19.01 19.26
N THR A 486 34.59 -19.85 20.12
CA THR A 486 33.30 -19.73 20.81
C THR A 486 33.24 -18.55 21.78
N THR A 487 32.22 -17.70 21.66
CA THR A 487 31.74 -16.89 22.79
C THR A 487 30.23 -16.69 22.66
N HIS A 488 29.49 -17.09 23.70
CA HIS A 488 28.04 -17.00 23.81
C HIS A 488 27.52 -15.58 23.50
N MET A 489 26.74 -15.44 22.43
CA MET A 489 26.09 -14.19 22.04
C MET A 489 24.57 -14.38 22.10
N ILE A 490 23.95 -13.51 22.88
CA ILE A 490 22.50 -13.29 22.97
C ILE A 490 22.01 -12.93 21.56
N GLN A 491 21.10 -13.74 21.01
CA GLN A 491 20.55 -13.55 19.67
C GLN A 491 19.72 -12.26 19.60
N SER A 492 20.22 -11.27 18.88
CA SER A 492 19.44 -10.11 18.40
C SER A 492 18.57 -10.51 17.18
N PRO A 493 17.37 -9.92 17.02
CA PRO A 493 16.42 -10.29 15.95
C PRO A 493 16.93 -10.04 14.52
N SER A 494 17.91 -9.14 14.35
CA SER A 494 18.49 -8.77 13.06
C SER A 494 19.28 -9.88 12.37
N VAL A 495 19.61 -10.97 13.07
CA VAL A 495 20.34 -12.12 12.51
C VAL A 495 19.42 -13.10 11.76
N ILE A 496 18.10 -13.05 11.96
CA ILE A 496 17.15 -14.02 11.37
C ILE A 496 17.03 -13.85 9.84
N PHE A 497 17.21 -12.65 9.30
CA PHE A 497 17.05 -12.37 7.85
C PHE A 497 18.33 -12.50 7.03
N SER A 498 19.50 -12.66 7.64
CA SER A 498 20.75 -12.81 6.89
C SER A 498 20.88 -14.18 6.19
N GLN A 499 19.93 -15.09 6.38
CA GLN A 499 19.93 -16.45 5.81
C GLN A 499 18.79 -16.72 4.82
N SER A 500 17.85 -15.79 4.62
CA SER A 500 16.70 -15.98 3.72
C SER A 500 17.07 -15.66 2.27
N GLU A 501 16.68 -16.55 1.34
CA GLU A 501 16.93 -16.37 -0.09
C GLU A 501 16.12 -15.19 -0.64
N ARG A 502 16.79 -14.25 -1.31
CA ARG A 502 16.12 -13.10 -1.90
C ARG A 502 15.28 -13.52 -3.11
N LEU A 503 13.96 -13.35 -2.98
CA LEU A 503 13.01 -13.54 -4.08
C LEU A 503 12.93 -12.29 -4.97
N VAL A 504 12.70 -12.50 -6.27
CA VAL A 504 12.61 -11.49 -7.32
C VAL A 504 11.42 -11.75 -8.25
N LEU A 505 11.16 -10.80 -9.13
CA LEU A 505 10.25 -10.97 -10.26
C LEU A 505 10.78 -12.03 -11.24
N PRO A 506 9.91 -12.86 -11.84
CA PRO A 506 10.31 -13.89 -12.78
C PRO A 506 10.24 -13.45 -14.24
N GLY A 507 11.03 -14.15 -15.05
CA GLY A 507 10.97 -14.10 -16.51
C GLY A 507 11.34 -12.75 -17.11
N THR A 508 10.87 -12.53 -18.34
CA THR A 508 11.11 -11.28 -19.07
C THR A 508 10.30 -10.14 -18.47
N ILE A 509 10.99 -9.14 -17.92
CA ILE A 509 10.35 -7.99 -17.26
C ILE A 509 10.13 -6.86 -18.28
N VAL A 510 8.87 -6.52 -18.52
CA VAL A 510 8.43 -5.41 -19.37
C VAL A 510 8.01 -4.24 -18.49
N HIS A 511 8.81 -3.18 -18.51
CA HIS A 511 8.56 -1.96 -17.74
C HIS A 511 7.94 -0.89 -18.63
N LEU A 512 6.70 -0.49 -18.30
CA LEU A 512 5.94 0.58 -18.91
C LEU A 512 6.18 1.85 -18.08
N TYR A 513 6.87 2.83 -18.63
CA TYR A 513 7.23 4.05 -17.92
C TYR A 513 6.63 5.28 -18.60
N SER A 514 6.16 6.23 -17.79
CA SER A 514 5.61 7.48 -18.29
C SER A 514 6.70 8.39 -18.85
N THR A 515 6.44 9.04 -19.99
CA THR A 515 7.38 10.01 -20.60
C THR A 515 7.15 11.45 -20.17
N ASP A 516 5.94 11.78 -19.72
CA ASP A 516 5.57 13.15 -19.37
C ASP A 516 5.93 13.48 -17.92
N SER A 517 6.20 14.76 -17.63
CA SER A 517 6.34 15.23 -16.25
C SER A 517 4.98 15.14 -15.54
N ILE A 518 4.78 14.06 -14.79
CA ILE A 518 3.50 13.76 -14.15
C ILE A 518 3.19 14.78 -13.05
N THR A 519 2.03 15.42 -13.15
CA THR A 519 1.41 16.19 -12.07
C THR A 519 0.08 15.54 -11.67
N PHE A 520 -0.47 15.90 -10.51
CA PHE A 520 -1.79 15.41 -10.09
C PHE A 520 -2.94 15.83 -11.03
N TYR A 521 -2.70 16.81 -11.91
CA TYR A 521 -3.69 17.43 -12.80
C TYR A 521 -3.45 17.18 -14.30
N THR A 522 -2.40 16.44 -14.68
CA THR A 522 -2.18 16.06 -16.09
C THR A 522 -3.22 15.04 -16.51
N GLN A 523 -4.05 15.40 -17.51
CA GLN A 523 -5.19 14.58 -17.96
C GLN A 523 -4.79 13.40 -18.86
N LYS A 524 -3.62 13.43 -19.50
CA LYS A 524 -3.12 12.35 -20.35
C LYS A 524 -1.65 12.10 -20.06
N ILE A 525 -1.30 10.85 -19.83
CA ILE A 525 0.06 10.39 -19.54
C ILE A 525 0.43 9.44 -20.65
N SER A 526 1.46 9.80 -21.43
CA SER A 526 1.99 8.91 -22.45
C SER A 526 2.96 7.89 -21.82
N TYR A 527 2.84 6.64 -22.25
CA TYR A 527 3.69 5.53 -21.80
C TYR A 527 4.58 5.00 -22.92
N ASN A 528 5.80 4.62 -22.54
CA ASN A 528 6.72 3.84 -23.37
C ASN A 528 7.10 2.54 -22.65
N ALA A 529 7.54 1.53 -23.41
CA ALA A 529 7.94 0.24 -22.86
C ALA A 529 9.43 -0.03 -23.06
N ARG A 530 10.05 -0.67 -22.07
CA ARG A 530 11.41 -1.20 -22.15
C ARG A 530 11.51 -2.56 -21.47
N LEU A 531 12.53 -3.33 -21.83
CA LEU A 531 12.95 -4.48 -21.02
C LEU A 531 13.78 -3.99 -19.83
N ALA A 532 13.54 -4.56 -18.66
CA ALA A 532 14.19 -4.16 -17.42
C ALA A 532 14.92 -5.33 -16.77
N ASN A 533 15.94 -5.03 -15.97
CA ASN A 533 16.69 -6.02 -15.22
C ASN A 533 16.02 -6.32 -13.86
N TYR A 534 16.27 -7.51 -13.33
CA TYR A 534 15.74 -7.98 -12.03
C TYR A 534 16.08 -7.07 -10.85
N ASP A 535 17.26 -6.42 -10.88
CA ASP A 535 17.74 -5.62 -9.75
C ASP A 535 17.08 -4.23 -9.66
N GLU A 536 16.39 -3.78 -10.71
CA GLU A 536 15.78 -2.44 -10.79
C GLU A 536 14.51 -2.27 -9.94
N PHE A 537 13.88 -3.39 -9.54
CA PHE A 537 12.63 -3.40 -8.78
C PHE A 537 12.83 -3.74 -7.30
N PHE A 538 14.08 -3.77 -6.83
CA PHE A 538 14.34 -3.98 -5.40
C PHE A 538 13.88 -2.81 -4.54
N ASN A 539 14.22 -1.58 -4.94
CA ASN A 539 13.94 -0.41 -4.14
C ASN A 539 12.48 0.01 -4.32
N ILE A 540 11.76 0.16 -3.20
CA ILE A 540 10.47 0.84 -3.17
C ILE A 540 10.71 2.34 -3.39
N ILE A 541 10.09 2.87 -4.43
CA ILE A 541 10.16 4.29 -4.80
C ILE A 541 8.94 4.98 -4.22
N VAL A 542 9.15 5.91 -3.29
CA VAL A 542 8.10 6.64 -2.61
C VAL A 542 7.56 7.73 -3.53
N HIS A 543 6.38 7.49 -4.08
CA HIS A 543 5.75 8.40 -5.04
C HIS A 543 4.23 8.46 -4.79
N PRO A 544 3.54 9.60 -5.00
CA PRO A 544 2.09 9.69 -4.76
C PRO A 544 1.27 8.68 -5.57
N ARG A 545 1.81 8.21 -6.69
CA ARG A 545 1.17 7.22 -7.56
C ARG A 545 1.59 5.78 -7.33
N MET A 546 2.52 5.48 -6.42
CA MET A 546 3.04 4.11 -6.24
C MET A 546 1.94 3.07 -5.98
N MET A 547 0.82 3.47 -5.35
CA MET A 547 -0.38 2.64 -5.18
C MET A 547 -1.33 2.69 -6.38
N ILE A 548 -1.46 3.85 -7.03
CA ILE A 548 -2.39 4.08 -8.13
C ILE A 548 -1.91 3.37 -9.41
N ASP A 549 -0.60 3.36 -9.63
CA ASP A 549 0.04 2.70 -10.76
C ASP A 549 -0.18 1.18 -10.72
N HIS A 550 -0.44 0.60 -9.54
CA HIS A 550 -0.82 -0.79 -9.42
C HIS A 550 -2.17 -1.07 -10.10
N PHE A 551 -3.16 -0.18 -10.01
CA PHE A 551 -4.55 -0.48 -10.43
C PHE A 551 -4.66 -1.01 -11.87
N PRO A 552 -5.62 -1.92 -12.17
CA PRO A 552 -5.76 -2.51 -13.50
C PRO A 552 -5.94 -1.49 -14.63
N SER A 553 -6.57 -0.35 -14.35
CA SER A 553 -6.75 0.75 -15.30
C SER A 553 -5.42 1.34 -15.77
N SER A 554 -4.42 1.41 -14.88
CA SER A 554 -3.08 1.93 -15.18
C SER A 554 -2.36 0.99 -16.14
N TYR A 555 -2.48 -0.32 -15.92
CA TYR A 555 -1.96 -1.35 -16.82
C TYR A 555 -2.65 -1.36 -18.18
N LYS A 556 -3.99 -1.32 -18.22
CA LYS A 556 -4.76 -1.23 -19.46
C LYS A 556 -4.32 -0.05 -20.31
N THR A 557 -4.30 1.15 -19.69
CA THR A 557 -3.93 2.40 -20.35
C THR A 557 -2.47 2.40 -20.78
N GLY A 558 -1.56 1.99 -19.89
CA GLY A 558 -0.13 1.98 -20.18
C GLY A 558 0.24 1.02 -21.32
N LEU A 559 -0.35 -0.17 -21.34
CA LEU A 559 -0.14 -1.15 -22.42
C LEU A 559 -0.73 -0.65 -23.74
N GLN A 560 -1.94 -0.07 -23.72
CA GLN A 560 -2.56 0.49 -24.91
C GLN A 560 -1.71 1.63 -25.50
N ASP A 561 -1.30 2.59 -24.68
CA ASP A 561 -0.47 3.71 -25.11
C ASP A 561 0.88 3.25 -25.66
N CYS A 562 1.51 2.23 -25.06
CA CYS A 562 2.76 1.67 -25.58
C CYS A 562 2.58 1.04 -26.97
N VAL A 563 1.48 0.31 -27.20
CA VAL A 563 1.16 -0.27 -28.52
C VAL A 563 0.93 0.84 -29.54
N GLU A 564 0.11 1.84 -29.22
CA GLU A 564 -0.17 2.97 -30.09
C GLU A 564 1.10 3.78 -30.42
N ASN A 565 1.95 4.03 -29.43
CA ASN A 565 3.20 4.78 -29.62
C ASN A 565 4.20 4.02 -30.50
N TYR A 566 4.29 2.69 -30.35
CA TYR A 566 5.10 1.85 -31.22
C TYR A 566 4.63 1.95 -32.68
N GLU A 567 3.32 1.81 -32.92
CA GLU A 567 2.73 1.86 -34.27
C GLU A 567 2.92 3.25 -34.91
N ARG A 568 2.71 4.34 -34.15
CA ARG A 568 3.00 5.71 -34.63
C ARG A 568 4.48 5.92 -34.95
N GLY A 569 5.38 5.39 -34.12
CA GLY A 569 6.82 5.44 -34.36
C GLY A 569 7.21 4.76 -35.67
N ARG A 570 6.64 3.58 -35.93
CA ARG A 570 6.83 2.84 -37.18
C ARG A 570 6.32 3.62 -38.40
N LEU A 571 5.13 4.21 -38.32
CA LEU A 571 4.62 5.06 -39.41
C LEU A 571 5.53 6.24 -39.72
N ARG A 572 6.08 6.90 -38.69
CA ARG A 572 7.01 8.04 -38.88
C ARG A 572 8.30 7.62 -39.58
N LEU A 573 8.85 6.46 -39.23
CA LEU A 573 10.04 5.91 -39.91
C LEU A 573 9.73 5.59 -41.37
N MET A 574 8.61 4.91 -41.66
CA MET A 574 8.19 4.60 -43.03
C MET A 574 7.95 5.89 -43.86
N MET A 575 7.36 6.92 -43.26
CA MET A 575 7.19 8.23 -43.91
C MET A 575 8.53 8.92 -44.16
N ALA A 576 9.47 8.86 -43.21
CA ALA A 576 10.81 9.44 -43.38
C ALA A 576 11.62 8.71 -44.47
N GLU A 577 11.52 7.38 -44.56
CA GLU A 577 12.09 6.58 -45.64
C GLU A 577 11.45 6.88 -47.00
N ALA A 578 10.13 7.09 -47.04
CA ALA A 578 9.42 7.50 -48.25
C ALA A 578 9.78 8.94 -48.70
N ILE A 579 10.15 9.83 -47.78
CA ILE A 579 10.61 11.19 -48.10
C ILE A 579 12.09 11.21 -48.53
N ASN A 580 12.91 10.31 -47.98
CA ASN A 580 14.34 10.22 -48.28
C ASN A 580 14.69 9.27 -49.45
N THR A 581 13.69 8.70 -50.13
CA THR A 581 13.94 7.94 -51.36
C THR A 581 14.30 8.92 -52.48
N PRO A 582 15.49 8.81 -53.10
CA PRO A 582 15.90 9.73 -54.15
C PRO A 582 14.95 9.59 -55.36
N VAL A 583 14.52 10.74 -55.89
CA VAL A 583 13.58 10.90 -57.03
C VAL A 583 14.04 10.15 -58.30
N ASN A 584 15.26 9.64 -58.35
CA ASN A 584 15.83 8.94 -59.50
C ASN A 584 15.38 7.48 -59.67
N THR A 585 14.66 6.87 -58.72
CA THR A 585 14.12 5.50 -58.88
C THR A 585 12.67 5.44 -59.38
N LEU A 586 11.96 6.57 -59.46
CA LEU A 586 10.60 6.63 -60.03
C LEU A 586 10.60 6.90 -61.56
N GLN A 587 11.73 7.29 -62.14
CA GLN A 587 11.86 7.47 -63.60
C GLN A 587 12.23 6.19 -64.37
N THR A 588 12.73 5.14 -63.70
CA THR A 588 13.06 3.86 -64.36
C THR A 588 11.88 2.89 -64.47
N LEU A 589 10.79 3.10 -63.73
CA LEU A 589 9.56 2.29 -63.83
C LEU A 589 8.54 2.82 -64.87
N ASN A 590 8.69 4.06 -65.32
CA ASN A 590 7.81 4.66 -66.35
C ASN A 590 8.28 4.43 -67.80
N ASN A 591 9.46 3.83 -68.01
CA ASN A 591 10.01 3.56 -69.35
C ASN A 591 9.94 2.08 -69.77
N GLN A 592 9.17 1.24 -69.09
CA GLN A 592 8.85 -0.14 -69.51
C GLN A 592 7.35 -0.36 -69.79
N CYS A 593 6.57 0.71 -69.92
CA CYS A 593 5.22 0.66 -70.46
C CYS A 593 5.07 1.76 -71.51
N PHE A 594 5.63 1.54 -72.70
CA PHE A 594 5.10 1.97 -74.00
C PHE A 594 5.78 1.18 -75.12
#